data_AF-A0A531MJS9-F1
#
_entry.id   AF-A0A531MJS9-F1
#
_cell.length_a   1.000
_cell.length_b   1.000
_cell.length_c   1.000
_cell.angle_alpha   90.00
_cell.angle_beta   90.00
_cell.angle_gamma   90.00
#
_symmetry.space_group_name_H-M   'P 1'
#
loop_
_entity.id
_entity.type
_entity.pdbx_description
1 polymer ?
#
loop_
_entity_poly.entity_id
_entity_poly.type
_entity_poly.pdbx_seq_one_letter_code
_entity_poly.pdbx_strand_id
1 'polypeptide(L)' 'MLDPQKARAASRLLTSHWDQGTHLGAIPEALRPKTRTEGYAIQAHVMDRSAAPLFGWKIAATSLAGQRHINV' A
#
# COMPACT_ATOMS: atom_id res chain seq x y z
N MET A 1 2.35 -8.65 -13.12
CA MET A 1 2.70 -9.04 -11.73
C MET A 1 3.96 -8.28 -11.40
N LEU A 2 3.88 -7.40 -10.40
CA LEU A 2 5.01 -6.58 -9.98
C LEU A 2 6.10 -7.48 -9.38
N ASP A 3 7.36 -7.22 -9.73
CA ASP A 3 8.51 -7.91 -9.14
C ASP A 3 8.48 -7.82 -7.60
N PRO A 4 8.64 -8.92 -6.85
CA PRO A 4 8.60 -8.92 -5.38
C PRO A 4 9.55 -7.91 -4.73
N GLN A 5 10.74 -7.68 -5.31
CA GLN A 5 11.68 -6.71 -4.77
C GLN A 5 11.17 -5.28 -4.95
N LYS A 6 10.57 -4.96 -6.11
CA LYS A 6 9.85 -3.69 -6.32
C LYS A 6 8.65 -3.54 -5.39
N ALA A 7 7.88 -4.60 -5.15
CA ALA A 7 6.74 -4.55 -4.23
C ALA A 7 7.17 -4.19 -2.80
N ARG A 8 8.21 -4.87 -2.29
CA ARG A 8 8.80 -4.56 -0.97
C ARG A 8 9.40 -3.15 -0.94
N ALA A 9 10.07 -2.70 -2.00
CA ALA A 9 10.62 -1.36 -2.09
C ALA A 9 9.54 -0.27 -2.04
N ALA A 10 8.43 -0.45 -2.77
CA ALA A 10 7.28 0.44 -2.74
C ALA A 10 6.64 0.49 -1.35
N SER A 11 6.53 -0.65 -0.67
CA SER A 11 5.98 -0.73 0.69
C SER A 11 6.84 0.06 1.68
N ARG A 12 8.16 -0.14 1.65
CA ARG A 12 9.12 0.62 2.48
C ARG A 12 9.09 2.12 2.20
N LEU A 13 8.95 2.52 0.94
CA LEU A 13 8.83 3.94 0.58
C LEU A 13 7.61 4.57 1.27
N LEU A 14 6.44 3.93 1.16
CA LEU A 14 5.20 4.42 1.75
C LEU A 14 5.26 4.47 3.28
N THR A 15 5.77 3.42 3.91
CA THR A 15 5.88 3.36 5.39
C THR A 15 6.92 4.33 5.92
N SER A 16 8.02 4.57 5.20
CA SER A 16 9.03 5.57 5.59
C SER A 16 8.47 6.99 5.58
N HIS A 17 7.68 7.34 4.56
CA HIS A 17 6.97 8.64 4.52
C HIS A 17 5.98 8.77 5.67
N TRP A 18 5.23 7.70 5.99
CA TRP A 18 4.33 7.68 7.15
C TRP A 18 5.09 7.93 8.46
N ASP A 19 6.24 7.28 8.66
CA ASP A 19 7.05 7.42 9.88
C ASP A 19 7.65 8.80 10.05
N GLN A 20 8.04 9.41 8.93
CA GLN A 20 8.63 10.75 8.90
C GLN A 20 7.59 11.86 8.89
N GLY A 21 6.29 11.53 8.80
CA GLY A 21 5.23 12.53 8.68
C GLY A 21 5.34 13.39 7.41
N THR A 22 5.89 12.83 6.33
CA THR A 22 6.11 13.56 5.08
C THR A 22 5.12 13.13 4.00
N HIS A 23 4.89 14.02 3.03
CA HIS A 23 3.99 13.73 1.90
C HIS A 23 4.77 13.24 0.68
N LEU A 24 4.20 12.24 0.01
CA LEU A 24 4.68 11.75 -1.28
C LEU A 24 3.67 12.16 -2.35
N GLY A 25 4.07 13.03 -3.28
CA GLY A 25 3.17 13.52 -4.34
C GLY A 25 2.65 12.40 -5.25
N ALA A 26 3.49 11.41 -5.57
CA ALA A 26 3.09 10.20 -6.26
C ALA A 26 4.11 9.08 -6.01
N ILE A 27 3.66 7.82 -6.03
CA ILE A 27 4.57 6.68 -6.07
C ILE A 27 5.40 6.77 -7.36
N PRO A 28 6.75 6.67 -7.31
CA PRO A 28 7.60 6.70 -8.49
C PRO A 28 7.16 5.68 -9.54
N GLU A 29 7.27 6.04 -10.83
CA GLU A 29 6.74 5.24 -11.94
C GLU A 29 7.22 3.77 -11.90
N ALA A 30 8.49 3.56 -11.60
CA ALA A 30 9.10 2.23 -11.51
C ALA A 30 8.53 1.33 -10.39
N LEU A 31 7.87 1.93 -9.40
CA LEU A 31 7.31 1.27 -8.21
C LEU A 31 5.78 1.34 -8.17
N ARG A 32 5.14 2.07 -9.10
CA ARG A 32 3.71 2.35 -9.06
C ARG A 32 2.92 1.11 -9.52
N PRO A 33 1.99 0.59 -8.70
CA PRO A 33 1.15 -0.54 -9.12
C PRO A 33 0.22 -0.10 -10.25
N LYS A 34 0.02 -0.98 -11.23
CA LYS A 34 -0.89 -0.74 -12.37
C LYS A 34 -2.21 -1.49 -12.22
N THR A 35 -2.27 -2.43 -11.29
CA THR A 35 -3.45 -3.25 -11.02
C THR A 35 -3.71 -3.37 -9.51
N ARG A 36 -4.94 -3.74 -9.13
CA ARG A 36 -5.30 -4.03 -7.72
C ARG A 36 -4.41 -5.13 -7.14
N THR A 37 -4.16 -6.19 -7.91
CA THR A 37 -3.28 -7.30 -7.51
C THR A 37 -1.87 -6.83 -7.16
N GLU A 38 -1.31 -5.89 -7.95
CA GLU A 38 -0.01 -5.30 -7.65
C GLU A 38 -0.05 -4.39 -6.41
N GLY A 39 -1.15 -3.66 -6.22
CA GLY A 39 -1.40 -2.91 -4.98
C GLY A 39 -1.40 -3.82 -3.75
N TYR A 40 -2.09 -4.97 -3.81
CA TYR A 40 -2.08 -5.95 -2.73
C TYR A 40 -0.72 -6.59 -2.51
N ALA A 41 0.06 -6.85 -3.57
CA ALA A 41 1.43 -7.33 -3.44
C ALA A 41 2.33 -6.35 -2.67
N ILE A 42 2.15 -5.04 -2.88
CA ILE A 42 2.84 -4.00 -2.08
C ILE A 42 2.35 -4.02 -0.63
N GLN A 43 1.02 -4.08 -0.42
CA GLN A 43 0.41 -4.07 0.90
C GLN A 43 0.86 -5.27 1.76
N ALA A 44 1.08 -6.44 1.16
CA ALA A 44 1.52 -7.64 1.88
C ALA A 44 2.84 -7.44 2.66
N HIS A 45 3.68 -6.51 2.21
CA HIS A 45 4.95 -6.17 2.86
C HIS A 45 4.83 -5.11 3.96
N VAL A 46 3.64 -4.56 4.22
CA VAL A 46 3.48 -3.46 5.20
C VAL A 46 3.89 -3.90 6.62
N MET A 47 3.74 -5.18 6.94
CA MET A 47 4.08 -5.73 8.26
C MET A 47 5.58 -6.00 8.44
N ASP A 48 6.40 -5.95 7.39
CA ASP A 48 7.86 -6.15 7.46
C ASP A 48 8.53 -5.13 8.42
N ARG A 49 7.85 -4.02 8.74
CA ARG A 49 8.30 -2.98 9.67
C ARG A 49 8.02 -3.25 11.15
N SER A 50 7.16 -4.21 11.47
CA SER A 50 6.63 -4.41 12.83
C SER A 50 7.19 -5.70 13.42
N ALA A 51 7.76 -5.62 14.62
CA ALA A 51 8.12 -6.81 15.40
C ALA A 51 6.91 -7.43 16.11
N ALA A 52 5.82 -6.67 16.29
CA ALA A 52 4.58 -7.18 16.84
C ALA A 52 3.84 -8.05 15.80
N PRO A 53 3.18 -9.14 16.25
CA PRO A 53 2.40 -9.99 15.34
C PRO A 53 1.22 -9.23 14.73
N LEU A 54 0.78 -9.68 13.56
CA LEU A 54 -0.44 -9.18 12.95
C LEU A 54 -1.64 -9.46 13.87
N PHE A 55 -2.28 -8.39 14.35
CA PHE A 55 -3.43 -8.50 15.24
C PHE A 55 -4.75 -8.74 14.50
N GLY A 56 -4.91 -8.19 13.29
CA GLY A 56 -6.15 -8.32 12.52
C GLY A 56 -6.18 -7.47 11.26
N TRP A 57 -7.36 -7.41 10.64
CA TRP A 57 -7.58 -6.74 9.36
C TRP A 57 -8.70 -5.71 9.45
N LYS A 58 -8.59 -4.68 8.61
CA LYS A 58 -9.64 -3.68 8.39
C LYS A 58 -10.26 -3.88 7.00
N ILE A 59 -11.56 -3.60 6.88
CA ILE A 59 -12.25 -3.50 5.60
C ILE A 59 -12.63 -2.03 5.39
N ALA A 60 -12.34 -1.49 4.20
CA ALA A 60 -12.66 -0.13 3.80
C ALA A 60 -13.56 -0.12 2.56
N ALA A 61 -14.07 1.06 2.19
CA ALA A 61 -14.95 1.23 1.04
C ALA A 61 -16.21 0.34 1.10
N THR A 62 -16.84 0.25 2.28
CA THR A 62 -18.02 -0.59 2.50
C THR A 62 -19.34 0.06 2.09
N SER A 63 -19.37 1.39 1.89
CA SER A 63 -20.54 2.11 1.41
C SER A 63 -20.48 2.33 -0.10
N LEU A 64 -21.63 2.25 -0.77
CA LEU A 64 -21.75 2.54 -2.19
C LEU A 64 -21.29 3.97 -2.52
N ALA A 65 -21.62 4.93 -1.65
CA ALA A 65 -21.16 6.31 -1.79
C ALA A 65 -19.63 6.42 -1.74
N GLY A 66 -18.98 5.71 -0.80
CA GLY A 66 -17.53 5.69 -0.68
C GLY A 66 -16.84 5.03 -1.86
N GLN A 67 -17.37 3.90 -2.33
CA GLN A 67 -16.86 3.20 -3.52
C GLN A 67 -16.91 4.09 -4.77
N ARG A 68 -18.04 4.78 -5.00
CA ARG A 68 -18.18 5.74 -6.09
C ARG A 68 -17.21 6.91 -5.98
N HIS A 69 -16.98 7.42 -4.77
CA HIS A 69 -16.06 8.55 -4.55
C HIS A 69 -14.61 8.23 -4.89
N ILE A 70 -14.14 7.02 -4.57
CA ILE A 70 -12.76 6.58 -4.86
C ILE A 70 -12.64 5.75 -6.14
N ASN A 71 -13.73 5.62 -6.90
CA ASN A 71 -13.83 4.91 -8.17
C ASN A 71 -13.36 3.44 -8.10
N VAL A 72 -13.92 2.66 -7.17
CA VAL A 72 -13.66 1.21 -7.03
C VAL A 72 -14.90 0.35 -7.19
#